data_AF-A0A9X4BH31-F1
#
_entry.id   AF-A0A9X4BH31-F1
#
_cell.length_a   1.000
_cell.length_b   1.000
_cell.length_c   1.000
_cell.angle_alpha   90.00
_cell.angle_beta   90.00
_cell.angle_gamma   90.00
#
_symmetry.space_group_name_H-M   'P 1'
#
loop_
_entity.id
_entity.type
_entity.pdbx_description
1 polymer ?
#
loop_
_entity_poly.entity_id
_entity_poly.type
_entity_poly.pdbx_seq_one_letter_code
_entity_poly.pdbx_strand_id
1 'polypeptide(L)'
;LLSVPLGVASAIYLEEFAPKNRLTDIVEININNLAAVPSIVFGLLGASIFIGYLGLPLSAPLVGGLVLTLMTLPTIIIATRDSLRSIPPSIRQAALGIGASKVQTVFHHVLPIALPGILTGSILGVAPSKSLAAR
;
A
#
# COMPACT_ATOMS: atom_id res chain seq x y z
N LEU A 1 -5.28 5.70 -8.97
CA LEU A 1 -5.26 4.47 -9.78
C LEU A 1 -3.91 3.74 -9.68
N LEU A 2 -2.77 4.43 -9.88
CA LEU A 2 -1.44 3.81 -9.82
C LEU A 2 -1.04 3.29 -8.43
N SER A 3 -1.56 3.91 -7.37
CA SER A 3 -1.23 3.54 -5.99
C SER A 3 -1.76 2.17 -5.57
N VAL A 4 -2.88 1.71 -6.14
CA VAL A 4 -3.47 0.40 -5.81
C VAL A 4 -2.57 -0.75 -6.25
N PRO A 5 -2.24 -0.93 -7.55
CA PRO A 5 -1.38 -2.03 -7.96
C PRO A 5 0.02 -1.93 -7.35
N LEU A 6 0.57 -0.72 -7.20
CA LEU A 6 1.90 -0.52 -6.63
C LEU A 6 1.93 -0.84 -5.13
N GLY A 7 0.94 -0.36 -4.37
CA GLY A 7 0.83 -0.60 -2.94
C GLY A 7 0.53 -2.06 -2.63
N VAL A 8 -0.36 -2.70 -3.41
CA VAL A 8 -0.67 -4.13 -3.26
C VAL A 8 0.55 -4.98 -3.57
N ALA A 9 1.26 -4.72 -4.68
CA ALA A 9 2.48 -5.44 -5.01
C ALA A 9 3.57 -5.29 -3.94
N SER A 10 3.75 -4.06 -3.43
CA SER A 10 4.71 -3.77 -2.36
C SER A 10 4.35 -4.51 -1.07
N ALA A 11 3.08 -4.52 -0.68
CA ALA A 11 2.58 -5.21 0.50
C ALA A 11 2.71 -6.73 0.37
N ILE A 12 2.38 -7.31 -0.79
CA ILE A 12 2.59 -8.74 -1.05
C ILE A 12 4.08 -9.07 -0.92
N TYR A 13 4.96 -8.27 -1.51
CA TYR A 13 6.40 -8.51 -1.39
C TYR A 13 6.87 -8.46 0.07
N LEU A 14 6.51 -7.40 0.79
CA LEU A 14 6.94 -7.20 2.18
C LEU A 14 6.38 -8.25 3.14
N GLU A 15 5.14 -8.68 2.94
CA GLU A 15 4.50 -9.62 3.86
C GLU A 15 4.81 -11.09 3.52
N GLU A 16 4.89 -11.43 2.23
CA GLU A 16 5.05 -12.82 1.81
C GLU A 16 6.48 -13.19 1.53
N PHE A 17 7.26 -12.31 0.87
CA PHE A 17 8.55 -12.68 0.30
C PHE A 17 9.74 -12.09 1.04
N ALA A 18 9.59 -10.91 1.64
CA ALA A 18 10.68 -10.21 2.29
C ALA A 18 11.17 -10.96 3.54
N PRO A 19 12.50 -11.10 3.70
CA PRO A 19 13.06 -11.67 4.92
C PRO A 19 12.82 -10.70 6.09
N LYS A 20 12.54 -11.25 7.28
CA LYS A 20 12.47 -10.47 8.52
C LYS A 20 13.87 -10.07 8.95
N ASN A 21 14.28 -8.86 8.60
CA ASN A 21 15.57 -8.28 8.95
C ASN A 21 15.43 -6.79 9.25
N ARG A 22 16.51 -6.18 9.74
CA ARG A 22 16.53 -4.75 10.10
C ARG A 22 16.18 -3.83 8.92
N LEU A 23 16.44 -4.24 7.69
CA LEU A 23 16.09 -3.45 6.50
C LEU A 23 14.57 -3.43 6.30
N THR A 24 13.91 -4.58 6.40
CA THR A 24 12.44 -4.68 6.36
C THR A 24 11.83 -3.87 7.50
N ASP A 25 12.35 -3.95 8.73
CA ASP A 25 11.87 -3.16 9.86
C ASP A 25 11.98 -1.64 9.60
N ILE A 26 13.10 -1.18 9.02
CA ILE A 26 13.28 0.22 8.64
C ILE A 26 12.25 0.64 7.58
N VAL A 27 12.01 -0.20 6.57
CA VAL A 27 11.01 0.07 5.53
C VAL A 27 9.62 0.18 6.15
N GLU A 28 9.26 -0.72 7.08
CA GLU A 28 7.99 -0.69 7.78
C GLU A 28 7.80 0.58 8.62
N ILE A 29 8.83 0.99 9.36
CA ILE A 29 8.82 2.25 10.13
C ILE A 29 8.61 3.44 9.19
N ASN A 30 9.29 3.47 8.04
CA ASN A 30 9.13 4.56 7.07
C ASN A 30 7.72 4.58 6.46
N ILE A 31 7.14 3.42 6.12
CA ILE A 31 5.76 3.35 5.62
C ILE A 31 4.78 3.93 6.65
N ASN A 32 4.92 3.56 7.93
CA ASN A 32 4.08 4.07 9.01
C ASN A 32 4.29 5.58 9.24
N ASN A 33 5.54 6.04 9.19
CA ASN A 33 5.85 7.47 9.30
C ASN A 33 5.25 8.27 8.14
N LEU A 34 5.34 7.75 6.90
CA LEU A 34 4.73 8.36 5.72
C LEU A 34 3.20 8.40 5.83
N ALA A 35 2.57 7.38 6.40
CA ALA A 35 1.12 7.37 6.63
C ALA A 35 0.67 8.42 7.64
N ALA A 36 1.54 8.84 8.57
CA ALA A 36 1.25 9.85 9.59
C ALA A 36 1.43 11.29 9.09
N VAL A 37 2.07 11.49 7.93
CA VAL A 37 2.30 12.83 7.38
C VAL A 37 0.96 13.45 6.93
N PRO A 38 0.61 14.68 7.38
CA PRO A 38 -0.62 15.34 6.97
C PRO A 38 -0.71 15.53 5.45
N SER A 39 -1.91 15.39 4.88
CA SER A 39 -2.14 15.49 3.42
C SER A 39 -1.71 16.83 2.81
N ILE A 40 -1.82 17.94 3.56
CA ILE A 40 -1.36 19.26 3.13
C ILE A 40 0.15 19.29 2.86
N VAL A 41 0.92 18.55 3.66
CA VAL A 41 2.38 18.46 3.52
C VAL A 41 2.73 17.70 2.25
N PHE A 42 2.03 16.60 1.94
CA PHE A 42 2.17 15.88 0.66
C PHE A 42 1.80 16.77 -0.54
N GLY A 43 0.73 17.56 -0.43
CA GLY A 43 0.30 18.48 -1.48
C GLY A 43 1.37 19.53 -1.82
N LEU A 44 1.91 20.19 -0.80
CA LEU A 44 2.92 21.23 -0.96
C LEU A 44 4.28 20.66 -1.37
N LEU A 45 4.81 19.66 -0.66
CA LEU A 45 6.10 19.05 -0.99
C LEU A 45 6.08 18.38 -2.36
N GLY A 46 5.01 17.65 -2.66
CA GLY A 46 4.84 17.01 -3.95
C GLY A 46 4.84 18.02 -5.09
N ALA A 47 4.04 19.08 -4.98
CA ALA A 47 4.03 20.15 -5.97
C ALA A 47 5.41 20.82 -6.10
N SER A 48 6.07 21.15 -4.98
CA SER A 48 7.40 21.76 -5.00
C SER A 48 8.47 20.89 -5.67
N ILE A 49 8.46 19.58 -5.44
CA ILE A 49 9.41 18.64 -6.06
C ILE A 49 9.11 18.50 -7.57
N PHE A 50 7.85 18.27 -7.94
CA PHE A 50 7.49 18.04 -9.35
C PHE A 50 7.62 19.29 -10.22
N ILE A 51 7.26 20.46 -9.69
CA ILE A 51 7.30 21.72 -10.44
C ILE A 51 8.70 22.33 -10.37
N GLY A 52 9.29 22.36 -9.17
CA GLY A 52 10.59 23.01 -8.94
C GLY A 52 11.77 22.20 -9.44
N TYR A 53 11.84 20.90 -9.14
CA TYR A 53 13.01 20.07 -9.45
C TYR A 53 12.90 19.38 -10.82
N LEU A 54 11.70 18.92 -11.19
CA LEU A 54 11.45 18.21 -12.44
C LEU A 54 10.93 19.12 -13.57
N GLY A 55 10.73 20.41 -13.30
CA GLY A 55 10.29 21.40 -14.29
C GLY A 55 8.90 21.14 -14.88
N LEU A 56 8.08 20.33 -14.22
CA LEU A 56 6.75 19.99 -14.74
C LEU A 56 5.80 21.20 -14.58
N PRO A 57 4.99 21.51 -15.60
CA PRO A 57 4.03 22.61 -15.50
C PRO A 57 3.00 22.31 -14.42
N LEU A 58 2.71 23.31 -13.56
CA LEU A 58 1.72 23.24 -12.48
C LEU A 58 0.33 22.77 -12.97
N SER A 59 0.01 23.11 -14.22
CA SER A 59 -1.26 22.78 -14.87
C SER A 59 -1.35 21.35 -15.43
N ALA A 60 -0.32 20.52 -15.27
CA ALA A 60 -0.35 19.14 -15.74
C ALA A 60 -1.19 18.27 -14.78
N PRO A 61 -2.29 17.66 -15.23
CA PRO A 61 -3.05 16.68 -14.43
C PRO A 61 -2.18 15.53 -13.92
N LEU A 62 -1.05 15.26 -14.59
CA LEU A 62 -0.04 14.30 -14.20
C LEU A 62 0.57 14.61 -12.82
N VAL A 63 0.90 15.88 -12.52
CA VAL A 63 1.50 16.27 -11.23
C VAL A 63 0.52 15.99 -10.10
N GLY A 64 -0.73 16.41 -10.24
CA GLY A 64 -1.79 16.10 -9.27
C GLY A 64 -1.98 14.58 -9.08
N GLY A 65 -1.97 13.81 -10.17
CA GLY A 65 -2.06 12.35 -10.11
C GLY A 65 -0.89 11.67 -9.39
N LEU A 66 0.33 12.16 -9.58
CA LEU A 66 1.53 11.65 -8.89
C LEU A 66 1.52 11.98 -7.41
N VAL A 67 1.16 13.22 -7.04
CA VAL A 67 1.04 13.63 -5.63
C VAL A 67 -0.03 12.81 -4.91
N LEU A 68 -1.21 12.62 -5.52
CA LEU A 68 -2.26 11.76 -4.97
C LEU A 68 -1.81 10.30 -4.85
N THR A 69 -1.03 9.81 -5.81
CA THR A 69 -0.46 8.46 -5.75
C THR A 69 0.47 8.32 -4.55
N LEU A 70 1.40 9.26 -4.36
CA LEU A 70 2.34 9.25 -3.21
C LEU A 70 1.60 9.34 -1.87
N MET A 71 0.54 10.15 -1.80
CA MET A 71 -0.26 10.31 -0.59
C MET A 71 -1.06 9.06 -0.23
N THR A 72 -1.63 8.36 -1.22
CA THR A 72 -2.49 7.19 -0.99
C THR A 72 -1.72 5.87 -0.90
N LEU A 73 -0.47 5.84 -1.37
CA LEU A 73 0.39 4.66 -1.37
C LEU A 73 0.60 4.04 0.04
N PRO A 74 1.04 4.77 1.08
CA PRO A 74 1.30 4.16 2.38
C PRO A 74 0.03 3.57 3.01
N THR A 75 -1.12 4.23 2.84
CA THR A 75 -2.42 3.74 3.31
C THR A 75 -2.80 2.41 2.66
N ILE A 76 -2.63 2.30 1.34
CA ILE A 76 -2.91 1.06 0.60
C ILE A 76 -1.95 -0.07 1.02
N ILE A 77 -0.67 0.24 1.25
CA ILE A 77 0.30 -0.74 1.72
C ILE A 77 -0.14 -1.30 3.07
N ILE A 78 -0.45 -0.44 4.05
CA ILE A 78 -0.87 -0.85 5.40
C ILE A 78 -2.13 -1.71 5.33
N ALA A 79 -3.18 -1.22 4.65
CA ALA A 79 -4.44 -1.95 4.56
C ALA A 79 -4.30 -3.32 3.85
N THR A 80 -3.43 -3.40 2.84
CA THR A 80 -3.15 -4.68 2.16
C THR A 80 -2.43 -5.65 3.09
N ARG A 81 -1.44 -5.18 3.86
CA ARG A 81 -0.72 -6.02 4.82
C ARG A 81 -1.63 -6.54 5.92
N ASP A 82 -2.50 -5.69 6.47
CA ASP A 82 -3.47 -6.10 7.48
C ASP A 82 -4.43 -7.16 6.93
N SER A 83 -4.87 -6.99 5.68
CA SER A 83 -5.69 -7.99 4.98
C SER A 83 -4.95 -9.33 4.80
N LEU A 84 -3.67 -9.30 4.38
CA LEU A 84 -2.86 -10.52 4.22
C LEU A 84 -2.57 -11.22 5.56
N ARG A 85 -2.34 -10.45 6.62
CA ARG A 85 -2.08 -10.94 7.98
C ARG A 85 -3.31 -11.54 8.65
N SER A 86 -4.50 -11.09 8.27
CA SER A 86 -5.76 -11.63 8.79
C SER A 86 -6.00 -13.10 8.38
N ILE A 87 -5.30 -13.58 7.34
CA ILE A 87 -5.47 -14.93 6.82
C ILE A 87 -4.75 -15.93 7.74
N PRO A 88 -5.45 -16.97 8.23
CA PRO A 88 -4.85 -17.99 9.08
C PRO A 88 -3.63 -18.67 8.42
N PRO A 89 -2.53 -18.91 9.18
CA PRO A 89 -1.33 -19.54 8.65
C PRO A 89 -1.57 -20.99 8.18
N SER A 90 -2.63 -21.64 8.67
CA SER A 90 -3.04 -22.98 8.24
C SER A 90 -3.34 -23.07 6.75
N ILE A 91 -3.87 -22.01 6.13
CA ILE A 91 -4.13 -21.98 4.68
C ILE A 91 -2.82 -22.09 3.89
N ARG A 92 -1.78 -21.38 4.36
CA ARG A 92 -0.45 -21.38 3.74
C ARG A 92 0.21 -22.74 3.90
N GLN A 93 0.13 -23.29 5.12
CA GLN A 93 0.70 -24.60 5.43
C GLN A 93 0.00 -25.73 4.68
N ALA A 94 -1.33 -25.67 4.52
CA ALA A 94 -2.09 -26.65 3.73
C ALA A 94 -1.69 -26.62 2.25
N ALA A 95 -1.60 -25.43 1.65
CA ALA A 95 -1.17 -25.28 0.26
C ALA A 95 0.26 -25.79 0.04
N LEU A 96 1.20 -25.44 0.92
CA LEU A 96 2.57 -25.97 0.87
C LEU A 96 2.61 -27.49 1.11
N GLY A 97 1.76 -28.01 2.00
CA GLY A 97 1.68 -29.43 2.36
C GLY A 97 1.18 -30.34 1.23
N ILE A 98 0.40 -29.80 0.29
CA ILE A 98 0.00 -30.50 -0.96
C ILE A 98 0.98 -30.26 -2.12
N GLY A 99 2.15 -29.66 -1.85
CA GLY A 99 3.20 -29.43 -2.85
C GLY A 99 3.08 -28.14 -3.66
N ALA A 100 2.19 -27.20 -3.29
CA ALA A 100 2.14 -25.90 -3.97
C ALA A 100 3.40 -25.08 -3.66
N SER A 101 3.88 -24.32 -4.65
CA SER A 101 4.98 -23.37 -4.43
C SER A 101 4.51 -22.17 -3.60
N LYS A 102 5.46 -21.43 -3.02
CA LYS A 102 5.15 -20.19 -2.27
C LYS A 102 4.40 -19.17 -3.15
N VAL A 103 4.80 -19.03 -4.41
CA VAL A 103 4.12 -18.16 -5.38
C VAL A 103 2.71 -18.66 -5.65
N GLN A 104 2.52 -19.96 -5.89
CA GLN A 104 1.18 -20.54 -6.09
C GLN A 104 0.28 -20.34 -4.87
N THR A 105 0.82 -20.53 -3.66
CA THR A 105 0.13 -20.31 -2.39
C THR A 105 -0.37 -18.87 -2.29
N VAL A 106 0.50 -17.90 -2.59
CA VAL A 106 0.14 -16.47 -2.55
C VAL A 106 -0.95 -16.16 -3.58
N PHE A 107 -0.74 -16.48 -4.86
CA PHE A 107 -1.65 -16.05 -5.92
C PHE A 107 -2.97 -16.82 -6.00
N HIS A 108 -3.01 -18.09 -5.56
CA HIS A 108 -4.22 -18.93 -5.68
C HIS A 108 -5.01 -19.05 -4.38
N HIS A 109 -4.39 -18.83 -3.23
CA HIS A 109 -5.06 -19.00 -1.93
C HIS A 109 -5.10 -17.69 -1.16
N VAL A 110 -3.94 -17.11 -0.87
CA VAL A 110 -3.84 -15.97 0.05
C VAL A 110 -4.41 -14.69 -0.56
N LEU A 111 -3.94 -14.32 -1.75
CA LEU A 111 -4.33 -13.09 -2.41
C LEU A 111 -5.83 -13.05 -2.72
N PRO A 112 -6.46 -14.12 -3.28
CA PRO A 112 -7.90 -14.14 -3.51
C PRO A 112 -8.74 -13.98 -2.23
N ILE A 113 -8.28 -14.57 -1.11
CA ILE A 113 -8.95 -14.44 0.19
C ILE A 113 -8.77 -13.03 0.76
N ALA A 114 -7.63 -12.38 0.54
CA ALA A 114 -7.36 -11.03 0.99
C ALA A 114 -8.06 -9.94 0.14
N LEU A 115 -8.42 -10.24 -1.11
CA LEU A 115 -8.96 -9.27 -2.07
C LEU A 115 -10.12 -8.41 -1.51
N PRO A 116 -11.16 -8.95 -0.86
CA PRO A 116 -12.24 -8.14 -0.30
C PRO A 116 -11.74 -7.10 0.72
N GLY A 117 -10.78 -7.49 1.56
CA GLY A 117 -10.13 -6.59 2.53
C GLY A 117 -9.27 -5.52 1.85
N ILE A 118 -8.47 -5.92 0.86
CA ILE A 118 -7.64 -5.01 0.06
C ILE A 118 -8.50 -3.97 -0.66
N LEU A 119 -9.61 -4.40 -1.27
CA LEU A 119 -10.55 -3.52 -1.96
C LEU A 119 -11.18 -2.52 -0.99
N THR A 120 -11.64 -2.99 0.18
CA THR A 120 -12.19 -2.12 1.22
C THR A 120 -11.17 -1.09 1.69
N GLY A 121 -9.94 -1.52 1.99
CA GLY A 121 -8.85 -0.64 2.38
C GLY A 121 -8.45 0.36 1.30
N SER A 122 -8.43 -0.07 0.03
CA SER A 122 -8.14 0.79 -1.11
C SER A 122 -9.23 1.83 -1.33
N ILE A 123 -10.50 1.46 -1.15
CA ILE A 123 -11.64 2.39 -1.21
C ILE A 123 -11.51 3.44 -0.10
N LEU A 124 -11.24 3.02 1.14
CA LEU A 124 -11.07 3.95 2.27
C LEU A 124 -9.85 4.85 2.11
N GLY A 125 -8.76 4.34 1.52
CA GLY A 125 -7.55 5.11 1.27
C GLY A 125 -7.67 6.14 0.15
N VAL A 126 -8.55 5.90 -0.84
CA VAL A 126 -8.82 6.83 -1.95
C VAL A 126 -9.99 7.77 -1.65
N ALA A 127 -10.94 7.34 -0.80
CA ALA A 127 -12.04 8.18 -0.36
C ALA A 127 -11.48 9.42 0.35
N PRO A 128 -11.97 10.63 0.04
CA PRO A 128 -11.64 11.81 0.82
C PRO A 128 -12.02 11.54 2.27
N SER A 129 -11.05 11.53 3.18
CA SER A 129 -11.33 11.53 4.61
C SER A 129 -12.03 12.85 4.97
N LYS A 130 -13.34 12.85 4.80
CA LYS A 130 -14.27 13.78 5.44
C LYS A 130 -15.27 12.91 6.18
N SER A 131 -15.02 12.76 7.48
CA SER A 131 -15.96 12.42 8.55
C SER A 131 -15.46 11.31 9.50
N LEU A 132 -14.28 11.51 10.09
CA LEU A 132 -14.00 11.03 11.44
C LEU A 132 -13.34 12.15 12.28
N ALA A 133 -13.81 13.38 12.08
CA ALA A 133 -13.62 14.51 12.98
C ALA A 133 -14.96 14.94 13.62
N ALA A 134 -15.96 14.08 13.56
CA ALA A 134 -17.27 14.27 14.17
C ALA A 134 -17.71 12.96 14.84
N ARG A 135 -16.97 12.55 15.87
CA ARG A 135 -17.42 11.85 17.08
C ARG A 135 -16.22 11.43 17.91
#